data_AF-A0A8T0TAY6-F1
#
_entry.id   AF-A0A8T0TAY6-F1
#
_cell.length_a   1.000
_cell.length_b   1.000
_cell.length_c   1.000
_cell.angle_alpha   90.00
_cell.angle_beta   90.00
_cell.angle_gamma   90.00
#
_symmetry.space_group_name_H-M   'P 1'
#
loop_
_entity.id
_entity.type
_entity.pdbx_description
1 polymer ?
#
loop_
_entity_poly.entity_id
_entity_poly.type
_entity_poly.pdbx_seq_one_letter_code
_entity_poly.pdbx_strand_id
1 'polypeptide(L)'
;MVDDLDAEENETNNIPDDSRTDKRLNWSVPEDIRLASAWLHNSKDPVDGNERKADVYWTDVTEEYNKTTETSRKRNRDQLKIRWDRSKKPLSDFHGCWANASRC
;
A
#
# COMPACT_ATOMS: atom_id res chain seq x y z
N MET A 1 20.71 -6.41 -57.90
CA MET A 1 20.76 -7.52 -56.91
C MET A 1 21.76 -7.04 -55.89
N VAL A 2 21.38 -6.17 -54.94
CA VAL A 2 20.63 -6.48 -53.69
C VAL A 2 21.11 -7.82 -53.10
N ASP A 3 21.66 -7.88 -51.90
CA ASP A 3 21.16 -7.25 -50.68
C ASP A 3 22.26 -6.80 -49.71
N ASP A 4 21.98 -5.68 -49.04
CA ASP A 4 22.61 -5.19 -47.81
C ASP A 4 22.48 -6.20 -46.66
N LEU A 5 23.54 -6.39 -45.86
CA LEU A 5 23.42 -6.86 -44.47
C LEU A 5 24.56 -6.28 -43.63
N ASP A 6 24.28 -5.13 -43.01
CA ASP A 6 24.98 -4.62 -41.84
C ASP A 6 24.89 -5.64 -40.69
N ALA A 7 26.04 -6.05 -40.15
CA ALA A 7 26.10 -6.84 -38.92
C ALA A 7 26.75 -5.97 -37.83
N GLU A 8 25.91 -5.19 -37.13
CA GLU A 8 26.31 -4.56 -35.87
C GLU A 8 26.55 -5.62 -34.80
N GLU A 9 27.81 -5.75 -34.37
CA GLU A 9 28.18 -6.54 -33.19
C GLU A 9 27.84 -5.73 -31.93
N ASN A 10 26.59 -5.88 -31.49
CA ASN A 10 26.08 -5.37 -30.23
C ASN A 10 26.68 -6.19 -29.06
N GLU A 11 27.76 -5.67 -28.47
CA GLU A 11 28.22 -6.04 -27.13
C GLU A 11 27.24 -5.51 -26.08
N THR A 12 26.15 -6.24 -25.85
CA THR A 12 25.30 -6.02 -24.68
C THR A 12 26.03 -6.60 -23.47
N ASN A 13 26.73 -5.71 -22.76
CA ASN A 13 27.29 -5.95 -21.44
C ASN A 13 26.26 -6.69 -20.56
N ASN A 14 26.56 -7.96 -20.27
CA ASN A 14 25.87 -8.76 -19.27
C ASN A 14 26.07 -8.12 -17.90
N ILE A 15 25.16 -7.19 -17.54
CA ILE A 15 25.03 -6.74 -16.16
C ILE A 15 24.45 -7.92 -15.37
N PRO A 16 25.12 -8.37 -14.29
CA PRO A 16 24.63 -9.49 -13.50
C PRO A 16 23.24 -9.17 -12.98
N ASP A 17 22.33 -10.12 -13.22
CA ASP A 17 20.99 -10.24 -12.66
C ASP A 17 21.00 -9.90 -11.17
N ASP A 18 20.67 -8.65 -10.84
CA ASP A 18 20.31 -8.27 -9.48
C ASP A 18 18.84 -8.70 -9.26
N SER A 19 18.64 -10.01 -9.20
CA SER A 19 17.41 -10.65 -8.71
C SER A 19 17.25 -10.45 -7.20
N ARG A 20 17.42 -9.21 -6.75
CA ARG A 20 16.97 -8.74 -5.44
C ARG A 20 15.45 -8.72 -5.42
N THR A 21 14.91 -9.90 -5.14
CA THR A 21 13.57 -10.16 -4.59
C THR A 21 12.46 -9.48 -5.35
N ASP A 22 11.76 -10.26 -6.18
CA ASP A 22 10.38 -10.05 -6.61
C ASP A 22 9.74 -8.76 -6.04
N LYS A 23 9.94 -7.66 -6.78
CA LYS A 23 9.26 -6.37 -6.74
C LYS A 23 8.64 -6.01 -5.37
N ARG A 24 9.22 -5.03 -4.66
CA ARG A 24 8.49 -4.27 -3.62
C ARG A 24 7.15 -3.85 -4.22
N LEU A 25 6.09 -4.51 -3.79
CA LEU A 25 4.79 -4.41 -4.44
C LEU A 25 4.17 -3.06 -4.11
N ASN A 26 4.16 -2.14 -5.07
CA ASN A 26 3.62 -0.80 -4.90
C ASN A 26 2.12 -0.82 -4.54
N TRP A 27 1.71 0.18 -3.77
CA TRP A 27 0.32 0.43 -3.42
C TRP A 27 -0.39 1.14 -4.58
N SER A 28 -1.55 0.65 -4.97
CA SER A 28 -2.41 1.26 -5.98
C SER A 28 -3.64 1.91 -5.35
N VAL A 29 -4.27 2.85 -6.07
CA VAL A 29 -5.50 3.50 -5.60
C VAL A 29 -6.62 2.49 -5.30
N PRO A 30 -6.86 1.43 -6.11
CA PRO A 30 -7.82 0.39 -5.74
C PRO A 30 -7.49 -0.35 -4.44
N GLU A 31 -6.20 -0.54 -4.12
CA GLU A 31 -5.81 -1.13 -2.82
C GLU A 31 -6.11 -0.17 -1.67
N ASP A 32 -5.91 1.14 -1.85
CA ASP A 32 -6.24 2.13 -0.83
C ASP A 32 -7.74 2.20 -0.56
N ILE A 33 -8.56 2.18 -1.63
CA ILE A 33 -10.02 2.12 -1.52
C ILE A 33 -10.44 0.85 -0.78
N ARG A 34 -9.86 -0.30 -1.11
CA ARG A 34 -10.15 -1.56 -0.42
C ARG A 34 -9.78 -1.49 1.05
N LEU A 35 -8.62 -0.94 1.38
CA LEU A 35 -8.18 -0.75 2.77
C LEU A 35 -9.14 0.17 3.53
N ALA A 36 -9.58 1.29 2.93
CA ALA A 36 -10.55 2.19 3.54
C ALA A 36 -11.91 1.50 3.77
N SER A 37 -12.39 0.72 2.79
CA SER A 37 -13.63 -0.04 2.92
C SER A 37 -13.55 -1.11 4.02
N ALA A 38 -12.45 -1.86 4.08
CA ALA A 38 -12.23 -2.87 5.12
C ALA A 38 -12.15 -2.21 6.50
N TRP A 39 -11.45 -1.07 6.62
CA TRP A 39 -11.41 -0.29 7.86
C TRP A 39 -12.81 0.18 8.27
N LEU A 40 -13.60 0.77 7.34
CA LEU A 40 -14.93 1.28 7.65
C LEU A 40 -15.92 0.17 8.05
N HIS A 41 -15.81 -1.02 7.45
CA HIS A 41 -16.63 -2.17 7.82
C HIS A 41 -16.46 -2.53 9.29
N ASN A 42 -15.21 -2.51 9.77
CA ASN A 42 -14.86 -2.89 11.14
C ASN A 42 -14.96 -1.71 12.13
N SER A 43 -14.93 -0.46 11.66
CA SER A 43 -14.95 0.75 12.50
C SER A 43 -16.26 0.98 13.29
N LYS A 44 -17.30 0.17 13.05
CA LYS A 44 -18.59 0.30 13.75
C LYS A 44 -18.57 -0.30 15.16
N ASP A 45 -17.51 -1.03 15.51
CA ASP A 45 -17.35 -1.57 16.87
C ASP A 45 -16.75 -0.51 17.80
N PRO A 46 -17.32 -0.26 18.99
CA PRO A 46 -16.77 0.70 19.94
C PRO A 46 -15.36 0.27 20.37
N VAL A 47 -14.36 0.97 19.85
CA VAL A 47 -12.95 0.80 20.22
C VAL A 47 -12.73 1.49 21.57
N ASP A 48 -13.07 0.81 22.65
CA ASP A 48 -12.63 1.20 23.99
C ASP A 48 -11.10 1.11 24.07
N GLY A 49 -10.48 2.07 24.77
CA GLY A 49 -9.05 2.39 24.76
C GLY A 49 -8.12 1.36 25.40
N ASN A 50 -8.17 0.11 24.95
CA ASN A 50 -7.19 -0.92 25.27
C ASN A 50 -6.46 -1.36 24.00
N GLU A 51 -5.13 -1.36 24.04
CA GLU A 51 -4.25 -1.78 22.94
C GLU A 51 -4.55 -3.21 22.46
N ARG A 52 -5.03 -4.08 23.34
CA ARG A 52 -5.48 -5.44 22.97
C ARG A 52 -6.63 -5.43 21.96
N LYS A 53 -7.54 -4.46 22.03
CA LYS A 53 -8.64 -4.32 21.06
C LYS A 53 -8.14 -3.78 19.72
N ALA A 54 -7.07 -2.97 19.71
CA ALA A 54 -6.50 -2.45 18.48
C ALA A 54 -5.84 -3.56 17.63
N ASP A 55 -5.15 -4.51 18.28
CA ASP A 55 -4.56 -5.63 17.54
C ASP A 55 -5.60 -6.60 16.97
N VAL A 56 -6.68 -6.84 17.71
CA VAL A 56 -7.84 -7.62 17.22
C VAL A 56 -8.49 -6.88 16.04
N TYR A 57 -8.80 -5.60 16.20
CA TYR A 57 -9.37 -4.76 15.15
C TYR A 57 -8.57 -4.82 13.84
N TRP A 58 -7.24 -4.68 13.91
CA TRP A 58 -6.41 -4.75 12.72
C TRP A 58 -6.30 -6.16 12.14
N THR A 59 -6.54 -7.20 12.95
CA THR A 59 -6.66 -8.57 12.47
C THR A 59 -7.92 -8.71 11.62
N ASP A 60 -9.06 -8.23 12.12
CA ASP A 60 -10.34 -8.27 11.40
C ASP A 60 -10.31 -7.45 10.11
N VAL A 61 -9.69 -6.26 10.15
CA VAL A 61 -9.44 -5.44 8.94
C VAL A 61 -8.56 -6.17 7.93
N THR A 62 -7.54 -6.91 8.39
CA THR A 62 -6.65 -7.68 7.50
C THR A 62 -7.39 -8.85 6.86
N GLU A 63 -8.25 -9.52 7.61
CA GLU A 63 -9.10 -10.59 7.09
C GLU A 63 -10.07 -10.06 6.03
N GLU A 64 -10.80 -8.99 6.34
CA GLU A 64 -11.77 -8.39 5.42
C GLU A 64 -11.08 -7.85 4.15
N TYR A 65 -9.91 -7.23 4.28
CA TYR A 65 -9.11 -6.78 3.13
C TYR A 65 -8.70 -7.96 2.24
N ASN A 66 -8.24 -9.06 2.83
CA ASN A 66 -7.70 -10.19 2.07
C ASN A 66 -8.76 -11.14 1.52
N LYS A 67 -10.01 -11.07 2.00
CA LYS A 67 -11.13 -11.94 1.61
C LYS A 67 -11.43 -11.94 0.11
N THR A 68 -11.34 -10.78 -0.53
CA THR A 68 -11.59 -10.59 -1.97
C THR A 68 -10.33 -10.22 -2.76
N THR A 69 -9.16 -10.34 -2.13
CA THR A 69 -7.88 -9.94 -2.74
C THR A 69 -7.20 -11.14 -3.39
N GLU A 70 -6.77 -10.95 -4.63
CA GLU A 70 -5.92 -11.90 -5.36
C GLU A 70 -4.69 -12.30 -4.53
N THR A 71 -4.28 -13.57 -4.61
CA THR A 71 -3.16 -14.09 -3.81
C THR A 71 -1.88 -13.27 -3.95
N SER A 72 -1.58 -12.76 -5.15
CA SER A 72 -0.42 -11.91 -5.44
C SER A 72 -0.48 -10.51 -4.82
N ARG A 73 -1.64 -10.09 -4.33
CA ARG A 73 -1.90 -8.74 -3.79
C ARG A 73 -2.29 -8.76 -2.31
N LYS A 74 -2.31 -9.93 -1.66
CA LYS A 74 -2.57 -10.03 -0.22
C LYS A 74 -1.51 -9.28 0.57
N ARG A 75 -1.94 -8.67 1.67
CA ARG A 75 -1.08 -7.86 2.55
C ARG A 75 -1.19 -8.36 3.96
N ASN A 76 -0.10 -8.25 4.72
CA ASN A 76 -0.14 -8.53 6.15
C ASN A 76 -0.63 -7.30 6.93
N ARG A 77 -0.97 -7.54 8.20
CA ARG A 77 -1.49 -6.52 9.12
C ARG A 77 -0.60 -5.28 9.22
N ASP A 78 0.70 -5.47 9.35
CA ASP A 78 1.63 -4.36 9.59
C ASP A 78 1.81 -3.49 8.34
N GLN A 79 1.79 -4.11 7.15
CA GLN A 79 1.76 -3.38 5.88
C GLN A 79 0.51 -2.50 5.75
N LEU A 80 -0.66 -3.02 6.14
CA LEU A 80 -1.93 -2.28 6.12
C LEU A 80 -1.92 -1.13 7.15
N LYS A 81 -1.46 -1.39 8.38
CA LYS A 81 -1.26 -0.36 9.42
C LYS A 81 -0.37 0.78 8.92
N ILE A 82 0.82 0.47 8.41
CA ILE A 82 1.78 1.45 7.89
C ILE A 82 1.18 2.24 6.73
N ARG A 83 0.46 1.57 5.81
CA ARG A 83 -0.19 2.24 4.69
C ARG A 83 -1.27 3.20 5.16
N TRP A 84 -2.12 2.77 6.08
CA TRP A 84 -3.18 3.58 6.65
C TRP A 84 -2.65 4.83 7.35
N ASP A 85 -1.58 4.71 8.14
CA ASP A 85 -0.98 5.86 8.82
C ASP A 85 -0.41 6.87 7.84
N ARG A 86 0.20 6.42 6.73
CA ARG A 86 0.64 7.30 5.65
C ARG A 86 -0.53 8.00 4.95
N SER A 87 -1.64 7.31 4.74
CA SER A 87 -2.84 7.88 4.11
C SER A 87 -3.55 8.90 5.00
N LYS A 88 -3.53 8.74 6.33
CA LYS A 88 -4.11 9.71 7.27
C LYS A 88 -3.28 10.98 7.45
N LYS A 89 -1.95 10.90 7.26
CA LYS A 89 -1.04 12.02 7.54
C LYS A 89 -1.45 13.34 6.85
N PRO A 90 -1.76 13.37 5.53
CA PRO A 90 -2.20 14.60 4.88
C PRO A 90 -3.49 15.19 5.47
N LEU A 91 -4.41 14.35 5.95
CA LEU A 91 -5.65 14.81 6.60
C LEU A 91 -5.34 15.47 7.95
N SER A 92 -4.45 14.87 8.73
CA SER A 92 -3.99 15.46 9.99
C SER A 92 -3.26 16.78 9.77
N ASP A 93 -2.40 16.86 8.74
CA ASP A 93 -1.67 18.08 8.39
C ASP A 93 -2.64 19.20 7.96
N PHE A 94 -3.62 18.89 7.11
CA PHE A 94 -4.67 19.83 6.70
C PHE A 94 -5.48 20.33 7.90
N HIS A 95 -5.93 19.41 8.75
CA HIS A 95 -6.70 19.75 9.95
C HIS A 95 -5.90 20.67 10.89
N GLY A 96 -4.60 20.42 11.06
CA GLY A 96 -3.71 21.28 11.84
C GLY A 96 -3.62 22.70 11.28
N CYS A 97 -3.44 22.85 9.96
CA CYS A 97 -3.44 24.15 9.29
C CYS A 97 -4.78 24.88 9.45
N TRP A 98 -5.89 24.19 9.23
CA TRP A 98 -7.23 24.76 9.39
C TRP A 98 -7.50 25.22 10.82
N ALA A 99 -7.20 24.38 11.82
CA ALA A 99 -7.38 24.70 13.23
C ALA A 99 -6.53 25.90 13.66
N ASN A 100 -5.35 26.10 13.07
CA ASN A 100 -4.54 27.29 13.33
C ASN A 100 -5.12 28.55 12.67
N ALA A 101 -5.61 28.44 11.44
CA ALA A 101 -6.24 29.57 10.75
C ALA A 101 -7.56 30.01 11.41
N SER A 102 -8.34 29.07 11.95
CA SER A 102 -9.62 29.35 12.64
C SER A 102 -9.47 29.83 14.09
N ARG A 103 -8.23 29.90 14.62
CA ARG A 103 -7.93 30.46 15.94
C ARG A 103 -7.51 31.94 15.91
N CYS A 104 -7.37 32.51 14.71
CA CYS A 104 -7.06 33.92 14.48
C CYS A 104 -8.32 34.77 14.32
#